data_AF-A0A0F8ZUY5-F1
#
_entry.id   AF-A0A0F8ZUY5-F1
#
_cell.length_a   1.000
_cell.length_b   1.000
_cell.length_c   1.000
_cell.angle_alpha   90.00
_cell.angle_beta   90.00
_cell.angle_gamma   90.00
#
_symmetry.space_group_name_H-M   'P 1'
#
loop_
_entity.id
_entity.type
_entity.pdbx_description
1 polymer ?
#
loop_
_entity_poly.entity_id
_entity_poly.type
_entity_poly.pdbx_seq_one_letter_code
_entity_poly.pdbx_strand_id
1 'polypeptide(L)'
;PFTRVDVRRMHKSGVLSTEEVMSAYLDLGFDDAKAQAMTDFTVQFNTESERDLTKSEIMRAFDRKVLNEAETTELLSDIGIPEEAAQIIIATQVAKVAMDTTDELSDIEIDRFVDGLISEEELQDALHQLDLVGAQVELMMARARRKNRRAEKMPSKADILRWWLSEMIDRDSANALLERIGIREEFRPFYLQELEAPEEE
;
A
#
# COMPACT_ATOMS: atom_id res chain seq x y z
N PRO A 1 -13.79 47.97 -5.11
CA PRO A 1 -14.31 46.82 -5.88
C PRO A 1 -13.60 45.51 -5.46
N PHE A 2 -14.35 44.44 -5.23
CA PHE A 2 -13.78 43.10 -4.98
C PHE A 2 -13.02 42.59 -6.19
N THR A 3 -12.03 41.71 -6.01
CA THR A 3 -11.40 41.07 -7.16
C THR A 3 -12.29 39.97 -7.72
N ARG A 4 -12.15 39.65 -9.01
CA ARG A 4 -12.88 38.54 -9.65
C ARG A 4 -12.64 37.19 -8.96
N VAL A 5 -11.47 37.02 -8.32
CA VAL A 5 -11.12 35.82 -7.55
C VAL A 5 -11.90 35.80 -6.24
N ASP A 6 -11.92 36.92 -5.52
CA ASP A 6 -12.65 37.02 -4.25
C ASP A 6 -14.15 36.86 -4.43
N VAL A 7 -14.74 37.44 -5.48
CA VAL A 7 -16.17 37.28 -5.79
C VAL A 7 -16.56 35.81 -5.96
N ARG A 8 -15.75 35.01 -6.68
CA ARG A 8 -16.01 33.58 -6.86
C ARG A 8 -15.88 32.79 -5.56
N ARG A 9 -14.85 33.09 -4.75
CA ARG A 9 -14.64 32.45 -3.44
C ARG A 9 -15.76 32.80 -2.46
N MET A 10 -16.18 34.06 -2.44
CA MET A 10 -17.28 34.53 -1.59
C MET A 10 -18.63 33.93 -1.98
N HIS A 11 -18.89 33.72 -3.28
CA HIS A 11 -20.07 32.94 -3.72
C HIS A 11 -19.96 31.48 -3.28
N LYS A 12 -18.80 30.83 -3.48
CA LYS A 12 -18.57 29.44 -3.04
C LYS A 12 -18.76 29.26 -1.53
N SER A 13 -18.37 30.26 -0.73
CA SER A 13 -18.53 30.22 0.73
C SER A 13 -19.89 30.73 1.23
N GLY A 14 -20.83 31.07 0.34
CA GLY A 14 -22.16 31.59 0.68
C GLY A 14 -22.15 32.99 1.30
N VAL A 15 -21.04 33.73 1.17
CA VAL A 15 -20.91 35.12 1.63
C VAL A 15 -21.60 36.09 0.66
N LEU A 16 -21.58 35.79 -0.64
CA LEU A 16 -22.33 36.54 -1.65
C LEU A 16 -23.44 35.67 -2.24
N SER A 17 -24.64 36.24 -2.39
CA SER A 17 -25.69 35.69 -3.24
C SER A 17 -25.36 35.85 -4.73
N THR A 18 -26.08 35.15 -5.60
CA THR A 18 -25.95 35.29 -7.06
C THR A 18 -26.17 36.74 -7.51
N GLU A 19 -27.12 37.46 -6.91
CA GLU A 19 -27.39 38.86 -7.20
C GLU A 19 -26.23 39.77 -6.75
N GLU A 20 -25.62 39.47 -5.61
CA GLU A 20 -24.48 40.24 -5.09
C GLU A 20 -23.21 40.00 -5.91
N VAL A 21 -23.04 38.78 -6.46
CA VAL A 21 -22.00 38.47 -7.45
C VAL A 21 -22.15 39.33 -8.71
N MET A 22 -23.37 39.44 -9.23
CA MET A 22 -23.68 40.29 -10.39
C MET A 22 -23.33 41.75 -10.12
N SER A 23 -23.75 42.28 -8.96
CA SER A 23 -23.41 43.65 -8.54
C SER A 23 -21.90 43.86 -8.44
N ALA A 24 -21.16 42.88 -7.90
CA ALA A 24 -19.72 42.97 -7.78
C ALA A 24 -19.01 43.00 -9.14
N TYR A 25 -19.55 42.33 -10.16
CA TYR A 25 -19.03 42.43 -11.53
C TYR A 25 -19.36 43.78 -12.19
N LEU A 26 -20.53 44.36 -11.94
CA LEU A 26 -20.84 45.73 -12.39
C LEU A 26 -19.88 46.75 -11.76
N ASP A 27 -19.58 46.63 -10.46
CA ASP A 27 -18.63 47.49 -9.73
C ASP A 27 -17.19 47.39 -10.27
N LEU A 28 -16.87 46.28 -10.96
CA LEU A 28 -15.60 46.07 -11.64
C LEU A 28 -15.55 46.69 -13.05
N GLY A 29 -16.64 47.35 -13.48
CA GLY A 29 -16.73 48.03 -14.77
C GLY A 29 -17.15 47.12 -15.92
N PHE A 30 -17.71 45.94 -15.63
CA PHE A 30 -18.37 45.14 -16.66
C PHE A 30 -19.71 45.78 -17.06
N ASP A 31 -20.06 45.67 -18.34
CA ASP A 31 -21.42 45.94 -18.79
C ASP A 31 -22.39 44.84 -18.34
N ASP A 32 -23.70 45.11 -18.37
CA ASP A 32 -24.73 44.18 -17.91
C ASP A 32 -24.63 42.79 -18.55
N ALA A 33 -24.35 42.74 -19.86
CA ALA A 33 -24.26 41.46 -20.57
C ALA A 33 -23.06 40.63 -20.07
N LYS A 34 -21.90 41.27 -19.87
CA LYS A 34 -20.71 40.58 -19.37
C LYS A 34 -20.80 40.25 -17.89
N ALA A 35 -21.41 41.11 -17.09
CA ALA A 35 -21.62 40.85 -15.67
C ALA A 35 -22.54 39.63 -15.49
N GLN A 36 -23.59 39.51 -16.32
CA GLN A 36 -24.48 38.34 -16.30
C GLN A 36 -23.73 37.08 -16.69
N ALA A 37 -22.97 37.11 -17.79
CA ALA A 37 -22.16 35.98 -18.23
C ALA A 37 -21.13 35.53 -17.17
N MET A 38 -20.52 36.49 -16.45
CA MET A 38 -19.58 36.20 -15.37
C MET A 38 -20.27 35.62 -14.12
N THR A 39 -21.49 36.06 -13.83
CA THR A 39 -22.32 35.52 -12.75
C THR A 39 -22.72 34.07 -13.06
N ASP A 40 -23.23 33.81 -14.27
CA ASP A 40 -23.61 32.47 -14.71
C ASP A 40 -22.42 31.51 -14.68
N PHE A 41 -21.26 31.97 -15.18
CA PHE A 41 -20.00 31.24 -15.07
C PHE A 41 -19.64 30.93 -13.62
N THR A 42 -19.80 31.88 -12.71
CA THR A 42 -19.46 31.71 -11.29
C THR A 42 -20.38 30.72 -10.59
N VAL A 43 -21.67 30.75 -10.90
CA VAL A 43 -22.64 29.77 -10.41
C VAL A 43 -22.27 28.38 -10.93
N GLN A 44 -22.15 28.23 -12.25
CA GLN A 44 -21.83 26.96 -12.91
C GLN A 44 -20.48 26.39 -12.41
N PHE A 45 -19.44 27.21 -12.33
CA PHE A 45 -18.12 26.82 -11.84
C PHE A 45 -18.18 26.26 -10.41
N ASN A 46 -19.02 26.86 -9.56
CA ASN A 46 -19.21 26.41 -8.18
C ASN A 46 -20.20 25.24 -8.05
N THR A 47 -21.04 24.98 -9.06
CA THR A 47 -21.95 23.81 -9.09
C THR A 47 -21.27 22.58 -9.70
N GLU A 48 -20.42 22.75 -10.73
CA GLU A 48 -19.68 21.67 -11.38
C GLU A 48 -18.46 21.20 -10.57
N SER A 49 -18.02 21.96 -9.57
CA SER A 49 -16.93 21.56 -8.65
C SER A 49 -17.29 20.43 -7.68
N GLU A 50 -18.38 19.68 -7.89
CA GLU A 50 -18.75 18.47 -7.13
C GLU A 50 -17.87 17.23 -7.41
N ARG A 51 -16.59 17.46 -7.75
CA ARG A 51 -15.51 16.56 -7.35
C ARG A 51 -14.38 17.42 -6.81
N ASP A 52 -14.58 18.00 -5.62
CA ASP A 52 -13.46 18.48 -4.81
C ASP A 52 -12.51 17.28 -4.67
N LEU A 53 -11.37 17.33 -5.39
CA LEU A 53 -10.37 16.27 -5.37
C LEU A 53 -10.00 16.01 -3.92
N THR A 54 -10.24 14.80 -3.44
CA THR A 54 -9.85 14.46 -2.08
C THR A 54 -8.32 14.42 -2.00
N LYS A 55 -7.75 14.70 -0.82
CA LYS A 55 -6.32 14.46 -0.56
C LYS A 55 -5.88 13.08 -1.08
N SER A 56 -6.70 12.05 -0.86
CA SER A 56 -6.42 10.68 -1.30
C SER A 56 -6.42 10.50 -2.82
N GLU A 57 -7.18 11.29 -3.59
CA GLU A 57 -7.14 11.28 -5.06
C GLU A 57 -5.89 11.97 -5.58
N ILE A 58 -5.55 13.12 -4.99
CA ILE A 58 -4.33 13.87 -5.32
C ILE A 58 -3.09 13.00 -5.05
N MET A 59 -3.01 12.38 -3.86
CA MET A 59 -1.88 11.52 -3.51
C MET A 59 -1.82 10.26 -4.41
N ARG A 60 -2.96 9.67 -4.79
CA ARG A 60 -2.97 8.55 -5.75
C ARG A 60 -2.47 8.95 -7.13
N ALA A 61 -2.77 10.16 -7.60
CA ALA A 61 -2.27 10.68 -8.86
C ALA A 61 -0.76 10.98 -8.78
N PHE A 62 -0.28 11.50 -7.65
CA PHE A 62 1.15 11.67 -7.37
C PHE A 62 1.91 10.33 -7.34
N ASP A 63 1.39 9.32 -6.64
CA ASP A 63 1.97 7.97 -6.58
C ASP A 63 2.11 7.34 -7.98
N ARG A 64 1.11 7.57 -8.84
CA ARG A 64 1.09 7.10 -10.23
C ARG A 64 1.92 7.94 -11.20
N LYS A 65 2.67 8.94 -10.70
CA LYS A 65 3.48 9.88 -11.50
C LYS A 65 2.66 10.67 -12.53
N VAL A 66 1.36 10.81 -12.29
CA VAL A 66 0.47 11.67 -13.09
C VAL A 66 0.68 13.14 -12.71
N LEU A 67 0.97 13.40 -11.43
CA LEU A 67 1.32 14.71 -10.90
C LEU A 67 2.77 14.74 -10.43
N ASN A 68 3.42 15.88 -10.61
CA ASN A 68 4.72 16.16 -9.98
C ASN A 68 4.55 16.84 -8.60
N GLU A 69 5.65 17.07 -7.88
CA GLU A 69 5.61 17.64 -6.52
C GLU A 69 5.01 19.05 -6.46
N ALA A 70 5.31 19.89 -7.46
CA ALA A 70 4.79 21.26 -7.52
C ALA A 70 3.28 21.26 -7.78
N GLU A 71 2.81 20.48 -8.75
CA GLU A 71 1.38 20.30 -9.06
C GLU A 71 0.61 19.71 -7.88
N THR A 72 1.23 18.75 -7.18
CA THR A 72 0.63 18.12 -5.99
C THR A 72 0.51 19.14 -4.85
N THR A 73 1.52 19.99 -4.67
CA THR A 73 1.49 21.05 -3.64
C THR A 73 0.40 22.07 -3.92
N GLU A 74 0.25 22.49 -5.19
CA GLU A 74 -0.79 23.43 -5.62
C GLU A 74 -2.20 22.84 -5.37
N LEU A 75 -2.44 21.60 -5.80
CA LEU A 75 -3.74 20.94 -5.60
C LEU A 75 -4.06 20.66 -4.13
N LEU A 76 -3.07 20.35 -3.30
CA LEU A 76 -3.26 20.24 -1.85
C LEU A 76 -3.60 21.61 -1.22
N SER A 77 -2.99 22.69 -1.73
CA SER A 77 -3.30 24.06 -1.30
C SER A 77 -4.72 24.48 -1.66
N ASP A 78 -5.19 24.10 -2.85
CA ASP A 78 -6.55 24.39 -3.33
C ASP A 78 -7.64 23.74 -2.45
N ILE A 79 -7.32 22.60 -1.81
CA ILE A 79 -8.22 21.92 -0.85
C ILE A 79 -7.99 22.36 0.60
N GLY A 80 -7.19 23.41 0.81
CA GLY A 80 -7.00 24.05 2.11
C GLY A 80 -5.86 23.48 2.97
N ILE A 81 -4.95 22.70 2.40
CA ILE A 81 -3.74 22.23 3.10
C ILE A 81 -2.62 23.26 2.89
N PRO A 82 -2.06 23.86 3.96
CA PRO A 82 -0.97 24.82 3.83
C PRO A 82 0.24 24.23 3.09
N GLU A 83 0.97 25.08 2.37
CA GLU A 83 2.10 24.67 1.53
C GLU A 83 3.15 23.87 2.31
N GLU A 84 3.51 24.30 3.52
CA GLU A 84 4.47 23.59 4.37
C GLU A 84 3.97 22.20 4.76
N ALA A 85 2.67 22.06 5.02
CA ALA A 85 2.06 20.78 5.33
C ALA A 85 2.00 19.87 4.09
N ALA A 86 1.73 20.43 2.90
CA ALA A 86 1.74 19.70 1.64
C ALA A 86 3.13 19.13 1.34
N GLN A 87 4.20 19.93 1.51
CA GLN A 87 5.58 19.48 1.34
C GLN A 87 5.93 18.30 2.27
N ILE A 88 5.54 18.37 3.55
CA ILE A 88 5.76 17.28 4.51
C ILE A 88 4.99 16.01 4.09
N ILE A 89 3.75 16.15 3.64
CA ILE A 89 2.93 15.03 3.15
C ILE A 89 3.61 14.34 1.97
N ILE A 90 4.06 15.11 0.99
CA ILE A 90 4.74 14.61 -0.22
C ILE A 90 6.03 13.91 0.16
N ALA A 91 6.89 14.54 0.97
CA ALA A 91 8.16 13.95 1.41
C ALA A 91 7.96 12.64 2.18
N THR A 92 6.94 12.58 3.05
CA THR A 92 6.59 11.35 3.79
C THR A 92 6.14 10.26 2.84
N GLN A 93 5.35 10.60 1.83
CA GLN A 93 4.88 9.64 0.83
C GLN A 93 6.03 9.10 -0.02
N VAL A 94 6.95 9.96 -0.45
CA VAL A 94 8.16 9.54 -1.19
C VAL A 94 9.02 8.61 -0.34
N ALA A 95 9.26 8.95 0.91
CA ALA A 95 10.02 8.11 1.83
C ALA A 95 9.34 6.75 2.06
N LYS A 96 8.01 6.74 2.20
CA LYS A 96 7.24 5.51 2.34
C LYS A 96 7.36 4.62 1.11
N VAL A 97 7.17 5.16 -0.09
CA VAL A 97 7.27 4.38 -1.34
C VAL A 97 8.68 3.81 -1.52
N ALA A 98 9.72 4.59 -1.18
CA ALA A 98 11.09 4.10 -1.20
C ALA A 98 11.29 2.93 -0.22
N MET A 99 10.80 3.06 1.02
CA MET A 99 10.84 1.99 2.02
C MET A 99 10.09 0.73 1.56
N ASP A 100 8.85 0.88 1.06
CA ASP A 100 8.03 -0.24 0.58
C ASP A 100 8.74 -0.97 -0.58
N THR A 101 9.39 -0.22 -1.49
CA THR A 101 10.18 -0.79 -2.60
C THR A 101 11.39 -1.55 -2.09
N THR A 102 12.14 -0.98 -1.16
CA THR A 102 13.31 -1.64 -0.54
C THR A 102 12.90 -2.90 0.21
N ASP A 103 11.77 -2.89 0.92
CA ASP A 103 11.23 -4.05 1.62
C ASP A 103 10.84 -5.17 0.64
N GLU A 104 10.18 -4.83 -0.48
CA GLU A 104 9.81 -5.79 -1.52
C GLU A 104 11.06 -6.41 -2.20
N LEU A 105 12.05 -5.59 -2.55
CA LEU A 105 13.32 -6.07 -3.10
C LEU A 105 14.08 -6.97 -2.11
N SER A 106 14.08 -6.61 -0.82
CA SER A 106 14.69 -7.43 0.23
C SER A 106 14.00 -8.78 0.35
N ASP A 107 12.67 -8.82 0.31
CA ASP A 107 11.90 -10.06 0.38
C ASP A 107 12.15 -10.96 -0.85
N ILE A 108 12.32 -10.38 -2.05
CA ILE A 108 12.72 -11.12 -3.26
C ILE A 108 14.08 -11.80 -3.09
N GLU A 109 15.08 -11.07 -2.59
CA GLU A 109 16.42 -11.65 -2.39
C GLU A 109 16.43 -12.72 -1.30
N ILE A 110 15.65 -12.52 -0.22
CA ILE A 110 15.43 -13.55 0.80
C ILE A 110 14.81 -14.80 0.18
N ASP A 111 13.84 -14.67 -0.72
CA ASP A 111 13.21 -15.81 -1.40
C ASP A 111 14.21 -16.56 -2.27
N ARG A 112 15.02 -15.85 -3.05
CA ARG A 112 16.11 -16.44 -3.84
C ARG A 112 17.10 -17.23 -2.96
N PHE A 113 17.42 -16.72 -1.78
CA PHE A 113 18.28 -17.42 -0.82
C PHE A 113 17.60 -18.69 -0.27
N VAL A 114 16.32 -18.58 0.12
CA VAL A 114 15.53 -19.71 0.65
C VAL A 114 15.33 -20.81 -0.39
N ASP A 115 15.20 -20.43 -1.66
CA ASP A 115 15.09 -21.35 -2.80
C ASP A 115 16.45 -21.93 -3.22
N GLY A 116 17.55 -21.51 -2.58
CA GLY A 116 18.91 -21.98 -2.87
C GLY A 116 19.51 -21.45 -4.17
N LEU A 117 18.94 -20.38 -4.74
CA LEU A 117 19.43 -19.73 -5.96
C LEU A 117 20.65 -18.83 -5.71
N ILE A 118 20.82 -18.36 -4.48
CA ILE A 118 21.96 -17.54 -4.04
C ILE A 118 22.46 -18.03 -2.68
N SER A 119 23.75 -17.83 -2.43
CA SER A 119 24.42 -18.08 -1.15
C SER A 119 24.13 -17.00 -0.11
N GLU A 120 24.53 -17.28 1.13
CA GLU A 120 24.39 -16.32 2.23
C GLU A 120 25.25 -15.05 2.04
N GLU A 121 26.45 -15.20 1.45
CA GLU A 121 27.33 -14.07 1.11
C GLU A 121 26.72 -13.21 -0.01
N GLU A 122 26.17 -13.86 -1.06
CA GLU A 122 25.47 -13.16 -2.15
C GLU A 122 24.21 -12.44 -1.67
N LEU A 123 23.45 -13.02 -0.73
CA LEU A 123 22.31 -12.34 -0.10
C LEU A 123 22.76 -11.09 0.68
N GLN A 124 23.83 -11.21 1.47
CA GLN A 124 24.35 -10.08 2.24
C GLN A 124 24.80 -8.93 1.33
N ASP A 125 25.48 -9.24 0.22
CA ASP A 125 25.89 -8.26 -0.78
C ASP A 125 24.69 -7.61 -1.48
N ALA A 126 23.68 -8.40 -1.84
CA ALA A 126 22.45 -7.89 -2.46
C ALA A 126 21.71 -6.93 -1.52
N LEU A 127 21.60 -7.25 -0.23
CA LEU A 127 20.96 -6.37 0.77
C LEU A 127 21.75 -5.07 0.99
N HIS A 128 23.09 -5.09 0.93
CA HIS A 128 23.89 -3.87 1.00
C HIS A 128 23.70 -2.96 -0.21
N GLN A 129 23.43 -3.52 -1.40
CA GLN A 129 23.14 -2.75 -2.61
C GLN A 129 21.78 -2.02 -2.56
N LEU A 130 20.91 -2.36 -1.61
CA LEU A 130 19.62 -1.70 -1.39
C LEU A 130 19.72 -0.47 -0.45
N ASP A 131 20.94 0.02 -0.19
CA ASP A 131 21.23 1.15 0.72
C ASP A 131 20.67 0.96 2.15
N LEU A 132 20.52 -0.29 2.58
CA LEU A 132 20.09 -0.64 3.93
C LEU A 132 21.17 -0.32 4.96
N VAL A 133 20.76 0.20 6.11
CA VAL A 133 21.68 0.42 7.23
C VAL A 133 22.11 -0.93 7.82
N GLY A 134 23.34 -1.06 8.33
CA GLY A 134 23.87 -2.34 8.84
C GLY A 134 22.94 -3.07 9.84
N ALA A 135 22.24 -2.36 10.72
CA ALA A 135 21.26 -2.96 11.63
C ALA A 135 20.04 -3.57 10.89
N GLN A 136 19.62 -2.98 9.78
CA GLN A 136 18.54 -3.49 8.92
C GLN A 136 19.02 -4.73 8.15
N VAL A 137 20.25 -4.71 7.63
CA VAL A 137 20.86 -5.88 6.96
C VAL A 137 20.91 -7.07 7.92
N GLU A 138 21.40 -6.88 9.14
CA GLU A 138 21.43 -7.95 10.15
C GLU A 138 20.05 -8.51 10.48
N LEU A 139 19.04 -7.65 10.58
CA LEU A 139 17.65 -8.07 10.80
C LEU A 139 17.12 -8.91 9.62
N MET A 140 17.36 -8.46 8.38
CA MET A 140 16.93 -9.18 7.17
C MET A 140 17.66 -10.52 7.03
N MET A 141 18.96 -10.58 7.31
CA MET A 141 19.75 -11.81 7.36
C MET A 141 19.21 -12.79 8.41
N ALA A 142 18.85 -12.30 9.60
CA ALA A 142 18.22 -13.13 10.64
C ALA A 142 16.85 -13.68 10.20
N ARG A 143 16.04 -12.87 9.49
CA ARG A 143 14.77 -13.29 8.89
C ARG A 143 14.98 -14.35 7.81
N ALA A 144 15.97 -14.16 6.92
CA ALA A 144 16.33 -15.09 5.86
C ALA A 144 16.74 -16.45 6.42
N ARG A 145 17.69 -16.48 7.37
CA ARG A 145 18.13 -17.71 8.06
C ARG A 145 16.95 -18.44 8.73
N ARG A 146 16.01 -17.70 9.33
CA ARG A 146 14.80 -18.28 9.94
C ARG A 146 13.88 -18.91 8.88
N LYS A 147 13.69 -18.24 7.74
CA LYS A 147 12.86 -18.73 6.64
C LYS A 147 13.49 -19.96 5.97
N ASN A 148 14.80 -19.92 5.73
CA ASN A 148 15.53 -21.04 5.13
C ASN A 148 15.50 -22.29 6.01
N ARG A 149 15.70 -22.16 7.34
CA ARG A 149 15.53 -23.30 8.28
C ARG A 149 14.14 -23.93 8.26
N ARG A 150 13.09 -23.17 7.92
CA ARG A 150 11.72 -23.70 7.77
C ARG A 150 11.54 -24.40 6.43
N ALA A 151 12.15 -23.87 5.36
CA ALA A 151 12.07 -24.41 4.01
C ALA A 151 12.91 -25.68 3.81
N GLU A 152 14.13 -25.74 4.34
CA GLU A 152 15.09 -26.80 4.06
C GLU A 152 14.69 -28.21 4.56
N LYS A 153 13.78 -28.38 5.54
CA LYS A 153 13.76 -29.66 6.31
C LYS A 153 12.42 -30.23 6.73
N MET A 154 11.30 -29.83 6.13
CA MET A 154 10.03 -30.45 6.52
C MET A 154 9.33 -31.17 5.37
N PRO A 155 9.14 -32.50 5.46
CA PRO A 155 8.27 -33.22 4.53
C PRO A 155 6.84 -32.70 4.62
N SER A 156 6.11 -32.70 3.49
CA SER A 156 4.72 -32.25 3.49
C SER A 156 3.85 -33.19 4.32
N LYS A 157 2.69 -32.71 4.79
CA LYS A 157 1.69 -33.58 5.44
C LYS A 157 1.38 -34.81 4.60
N ALA A 158 1.26 -34.65 3.28
CA ALA A 158 0.98 -35.73 2.35
C ALA A 158 2.15 -36.73 2.26
N ASP A 159 3.39 -36.27 2.31
CA ASP A 159 4.56 -37.15 2.29
C ASP A 159 4.67 -37.94 3.60
N ILE A 160 4.45 -37.29 4.74
CA ILE A 160 4.43 -37.95 6.06
C ILE A 160 3.36 -39.04 6.10
N LEU A 161 2.14 -38.74 5.63
CA LEU A 161 1.06 -39.72 5.57
C LEU A 161 1.35 -40.85 4.60
N ARG A 162 1.92 -40.54 3.43
CA ARG A 162 2.33 -41.55 2.45
C ARG A 162 3.40 -42.49 3.02
N TRP A 163 4.39 -41.96 3.73
CA TRP A 163 5.44 -42.74 4.39
C TRP A 163 4.87 -43.62 5.49
N TRP A 164 3.90 -43.12 6.26
CA TRP A 164 3.20 -43.89 7.29
C TRP A 164 2.34 -45.01 6.69
N LEU A 165 1.50 -44.70 5.69
CA LEU A 165 0.64 -45.67 5.00
C LEU A 165 1.43 -46.75 4.24
N SER A 166 2.62 -46.40 3.76
CA SER A 166 3.54 -47.36 3.11
C SER A 166 4.45 -48.09 4.09
N GLU A 167 4.20 -47.95 5.41
CA GLU A 167 4.99 -48.54 6.49
C GLU A 167 6.48 -48.16 6.49
N MET A 168 6.87 -47.08 5.81
CA MET A 168 8.25 -46.55 5.80
C MET A 168 8.63 -45.87 7.13
N ILE A 169 7.64 -45.39 7.88
CA ILE A 169 7.78 -44.82 9.22
C ILE A 169 6.65 -45.34 10.13
N ASP A 170 6.91 -45.49 11.42
CA ASP A 170 5.90 -45.89 12.40
C ASP A 170 4.98 -44.72 12.81
N ARG A 171 3.92 -45.05 13.56
CA ARG A 171 2.90 -44.09 14.01
C ARG A 171 3.49 -42.98 14.88
N ASP A 172 4.43 -43.29 15.75
CA ASP A 172 5.05 -42.33 16.65
C ASP A 172 5.95 -41.35 15.88
N SER A 173 6.71 -41.85 14.90
CA SER A 173 7.53 -41.07 13.98
C SER A 173 6.68 -40.16 13.09
N ALA A 174 5.55 -40.67 12.60
CA ALA A 174 4.58 -39.87 11.85
C ALA A 174 3.97 -38.76 12.72
N ASN A 175 3.54 -39.09 13.95
CA ASN A 175 3.00 -38.12 14.91
C ASN A 175 4.00 -36.99 15.24
N ALA A 176 5.28 -37.34 15.47
CA ALA A 176 6.34 -36.38 15.72
C ALA A 176 6.66 -35.48 14.51
N LEU A 177 6.59 -36.01 13.28
CA LEU A 177 6.74 -35.21 12.06
C LEU A 177 5.54 -34.27 11.84
N LEU A 178 4.31 -34.74 12.09
CA LEU A 178 3.09 -33.93 12.02
C LEU A 178 3.12 -32.78 13.05
N GLU A 179 3.60 -33.05 14.27
CA GLU A 179 3.85 -32.02 15.27
C GLU A 179 4.88 -30.98 14.81
N ARG A 180 5.98 -31.44 14.21
CA ARG A 180 7.09 -30.58 13.77
C ARG A 180 6.74 -29.68 12.57
N ILE A 181 5.75 -30.08 11.76
CA ILE A 181 5.15 -29.20 10.72
C ILE A 181 4.03 -28.30 11.26
N GLY A 182 3.69 -28.39 12.55
CA GLY A 182 2.76 -27.49 13.22
C GLY A 182 1.31 -27.97 13.32
N ILE A 183 1.03 -29.27 13.17
CA ILE A 183 -0.32 -29.83 13.37
C ILE A 183 -0.59 -30.02 14.87
N ARG A 184 -1.70 -29.43 15.34
CA ARG A 184 -2.12 -29.50 16.75
C ARG A 184 -2.44 -30.93 17.18
N GLU A 185 -2.18 -31.23 18.45
CA GLU A 185 -2.38 -32.55 19.07
C GLU A 185 -3.79 -33.10 18.87
N GLU A 186 -4.81 -32.25 18.99
CA GLU A 186 -6.21 -32.60 18.75
C GLU A 186 -6.49 -33.16 17.33
N PHE A 187 -5.69 -32.76 16.33
CA PHE A 187 -5.90 -33.15 14.94
C PHE A 187 -5.02 -34.33 14.47
N ARG A 188 -3.90 -34.60 15.15
CA ARG A 188 -2.95 -35.67 14.75
C ARG A 188 -3.59 -37.08 14.75
N PRO A 189 -4.43 -37.46 15.73
CA PRO A 189 -5.11 -38.76 15.73
C PRO A 189 -5.99 -38.99 14.50
N PHE A 190 -6.71 -37.96 14.02
CA PHE A 190 -7.58 -38.07 12.84
C PHE A 190 -6.78 -38.32 11.56
N TYR A 191 -5.58 -37.73 11.45
CA TYR A 191 -4.68 -37.98 10.33
C TYR A 191 -4.06 -39.38 10.35
N LEU A 192 -3.92 -39.97 11.53
CA LEU A 192 -3.31 -41.28 11.75
C LEU A 192 -4.37 -42.37 12.01
N GLN A 193 -5.60 -42.18 11.52
CA GLN A 193 -6.74 -43.09 11.71
C GLN A 193 -7.06 -43.95 10.46
N GLU A 194 -6.51 -43.61 9.29
CA GLU A 194 -6.75 -44.35 8.04
C GLU A 194 -5.86 -45.59 7.92
N LEU A 195 -6.21 -46.66 8.63
CA LEU A 195 -6.21 -48.08 8.18
C LEU A 195 -6.56 -49.02 9.34
N GLU A 196 -7.85 -49.11 9.63
CA GLU A 196 -8.50 -50.41 9.85
C GLU A 196 -9.69 -50.46 8.88
N ALA A 197 -9.40 -50.52 7.58
CA ALA A 197 -10.36 -51.12 6.65
C ALA A 197 -10.10 -52.63 6.75
N PRO A 198 -11.10 -53.45 7.14
CA PRO A 198 -10.88 -54.87 7.37
C PRO A 198 -10.43 -55.53 6.07
N GLU A 199 -9.46 -56.44 6.17
CA GLU A 199 -9.24 -57.45 5.15
C GLU A 199 -10.57 -58.21 4.96
N GLU A 200 -11.32 -57.90 3.90
CA GLU A 200 -12.45 -58.72 3.48
C GLU A 200 -11.90 -59.98 2.79
N GLU A 201 -12.10 -61.13 3.44
CA GLU A 201 -11.94 -62.49 2.89
C GLU A 201 -12.81 -62.76 1.65
#